data_AF-A0A8E0VFW0-F1
#
_entry.id   AF-A0A8E0VFW0-F1
#
_cell.length_a   1.000
_cell.length_b   1.000
_cell.length_c   1.000
_cell.angle_alpha   90.00
_cell.angle_beta   90.00
_cell.angle_gamma   90.00
#
_symmetry.space_group_name_H-M   'P 1'
#
loop_
_entity.id
_entity.type
_entity.pdbx_description
1 polymer ?
#
loop_
_entity_poly.entity_id
_entity_poly.type
_entity_poly.pdbx_seq_one_letter_code
_entity_poly.pdbx_strand_id
1 'polypeptide(L)'
;SQLFSAYDTSCIRTYTTERPVNSAAVSPSRDHVLLGGGQEAHEVTTTAVGQGKFDARFYHLVYQEEFGRVKGHFGPINSVSFTSDGNGFATGGEEGYVRLHQFDPEYADLD
;
A
#
# COMPACT_ATOMS: atom_id res chain seq x y z
N SER A 1 -0.94 5.14 9.49
CA SER A 1 0.48 5.34 9.13
C SER A 1 0.84 6.82 9.21
N GLN A 2 2.06 7.20 9.61
CA GLN A 2 2.48 8.60 9.76
C GLN A 2 3.76 8.88 8.96
N LEU A 3 3.86 10.06 8.36
CA LEU A 3 5.05 10.56 7.67
C LEU A 3 5.78 11.53 8.59
N PHE A 4 7.07 11.27 8.84
CA PHE A 4 7.90 12.07 9.72
C PHE A 4 9.02 12.76 8.95
N SER A 5 9.39 13.96 9.39
CA SER A 5 10.59 14.64 8.91
C SER A 5 11.85 13.97 9.46
N ALA A 6 12.83 13.71 8.60
CA ALA A 6 14.11 13.11 9.03
C ALA A 6 14.95 14.04 9.92
N TYR A 7 14.75 15.37 9.82
CA TYR A 7 15.57 16.34 10.54
C TYR A 7 15.08 16.63 11.96
N ASP A 8 13.78 16.63 12.16
CA ASP A 8 13.14 17.09 13.40
C ASP A 8 12.26 16.01 14.04
N THR A 9 12.06 14.87 13.37
CA THR A 9 11.13 13.80 13.78
C THR A 9 9.70 14.28 14.02
N SER A 10 9.36 15.48 13.55
CA SER A 10 8.00 16.02 13.58
C SER A 10 7.12 15.29 12.57
N CYS A 11 5.87 15.03 12.99
CA CYS A 11 4.86 14.41 12.14
C CYS A 11 4.40 15.43 11.10
N ILE A 12 4.66 15.12 9.83
CA ILE A 12 4.27 15.95 8.69
C ILE A 12 2.83 15.60 8.29
N ARG A 13 2.53 14.30 8.17
CA ARG A 13 1.24 13.80 7.67
C ARG A 13 0.80 12.53 8.38
N THR A 14 -0.51 12.34 8.48
CA THR A 14 -1.12 11.14 9.08
C THR A 14 -2.12 10.54 8.10
N TYR A 15 -1.81 9.35 7.60
CA TYR A 15 -2.71 8.59 6.75
C TYR A 15 -3.54 7.66 7.63
N THR A 16 -4.83 7.96 7.74
CA THR A 16 -5.78 7.17 8.51
C THR A 16 -6.32 6.03 7.65
N THR A 17 -6.11 4.80 8.10
CA THR A 17 -6.59 3.57 7.45
C THR A 17 -7.53 2.82 8.38
N GLU A 18 -8.59 2.23 7.84
CA GLU A 18 -9.55 1.42 8.61
C GLU A 18 -8.96 0.10 9.14
N ARG A 19 -7.84 -0.33 8.56
CA ARG A 19 -7.17 -1.59 8.86
C ARG A 19 -5.73 -1.34 9.30
N PRO A 20 -5.15 -2.24 10.11
CA PRO A 20 -3.74 -2.17 10.47
C PRO A 20 -2.88 -2.26 9.21
N VAL A 21 -1.83 -1.44 9.19
CA VAL A 21 -0.84 -1.38 8.11
C VAL A 21 0.42 -2.08 8.60
N ASN A 22 0.86 -3.08 7.85
CA ASN A 22 2.06 -3.85 8.18
C ASN A 22 3.31 -3.21 7.56
N SER A 23 3.16 -2.63 6.38
CA SER A 23 4.26 -2.06 5.61
C SER A 23 3.83 -0.82 4.83
N ALA A 24 4.76 0.12 4.67
CA ALA A 24 4.55 1.36 3.94
C ALA A 24 5.79 1.66 3.10
N ALA A 25 5.59 2.11 1.86
CA ALA A 25 6.65 2.56 0.98
C ALA A 25 6.26 3.90 0.35
N VAL A 26 7.24 4.75 0.09
CA VAL A 26 7.05 6.02 -0.63
C VAL A 26 7.63 5.86 -2.03
N SER A 27 6.91 6.33 -3.03
CA SER A 27 7.39 6.30 -4.41
C SER A 27 8.60 7.21 -4.58
N PRO A 28 9.68 6.77 -5.26
CA PRO A 28 10.85 7.60 -5.51
C PRO A 28 10.63 8.63 -6.63
N SER A 29 9.65 8.40 -7.51
CA SER A 29 9.43 9.22 -8.71
C SER A 29 8.27 10.21 -8.58
N ARG A 30 7.29 9.92 -7.73
CA ARG A 30 6.05 10.70 -7.59
C ARG A 30 5.64 10.85 -6.13
N ASP A 31 4.79 11.83 -5.85
CA ASP A 31 4.23 12.11 -4.52
C ASP A 31 3.14 11.08 -4.12
N HIS A 32 3.49 9.79 -4.18
CA HIS A 32 2.60 8.68 -3.86
C HIS A 32 3.15 7.83 -2.71
N VAL A 33 2.25 7.36 -1.87
CA VAL A 33 2.54 6.45 -0.76
C VAL A 33 1.76 5.16 -0.97
N LEU A 34 2.45 4.04 -0.90
CA LEU A 34 1.88 2.71 -0.92
C LEU A 34 1.81 2.18 0.50
N LEU A 35 0.60 1.80 0.93
CA LEU A 35 0.35 1.19 2.22
C LEU A 35 -0.15 -0.25 2.00
N GLY A 36 0.58 -1.22 2.57
CA GLY A 36 0.22 -2.63 2.59
C GLY A 36 -0.19 -3.06 3.99
N GLY A 37 -1.33 -3.73 4.11
CA GLY A 37 -1.81 -4.21 5.39
C GLY A 37 -2.98 -5.16 5.27
N GLY A 38 -3.57 -5.49 6.41
CA GLY A 38 -4.62 -6.49 6.52
C GLY A 38 -4.73 -7.00 7.95
N GLN A 39 -5.90 -7.50 8.31
CA GLN A 39 -6.11 -8.17 9.60
C GLN A 39 -6.03 -9.69 9.39
N GLU A 40 -5.39 -10.40 10.30
CA GLU A 40 -5.23 -11.86 10.19
C GLU A 40 -6.58 -12.56 10.05
N ALA A 41 -6.64 -13.54 9.13
CA ALA A 41 -7.86 -14.28 8.85
C ALA A 41 -8.41 -15.04 10.08
N HIS A 42 -7.58 -15.32 11.10
CA HIS A 42 -8.00 -15.98 12.33
C HIS A 42 -8.93 -15.12 13.20
N GLU A 43 -8.84 -13.78 13.12
CA GLU A 43 -9.85 -12.87 13.72
C GLU A 43 -11.11 -12.72 12.83
N VAL A 44 -11.05 -13.15 11.57
CA VAL A 44 -12.10 -13.02 10.55
C VAL A 44 -12.89 -14.33 10.42
N THR A 45 -13.28 -14.95 11.54
CA THR A 45 -14.05 -16.21 11.54
C THR A 45 -15.55 -16.02 11.30
N THR A 46 -16.04 -14.80 11.04
CA THR A 46 -17.49 -14.51 10.96
C THR A 46 -18.01 -13.97 9.62
N THR A 47 -17.16 -13.69 8.63
CA THR A 47 -17.64 -13.22 7.32
C THR A 47 -17.33 -14.24 6.22
N ALA A 48 -18.39 -14.92 5.79
CA ALA A 48 -18.45 -15.91 4.73
C ALA A 48 -17.64 -15.55 3.46
N VAL A 49 -16.78 -16.48 3.03
CA VAL A 49 -16.50 -16.95 1.65
C VAL A 49 -16.29 -15.91 0.51
N GLY A 50 -16.18 -14.62 0.78
CA GLY A 50 -16.05 -13.61 -0.28
C GLY A 50 -15.21 -12.42 0.12
N GLN A 51 -13.99 -12.36 -0.44
CA GLN A 51 -13.09 -11.20 -0.43
C GLN A 51 -12.54 -10.79 0.94
N GLY A 52 -11.43 -11.45 1.32
CA GLY A 52 -10.45 -10.78 2.16
C GLY A 52 -10.03 -9.47 1.50
N LYS A 53 -10.31 -8.33 2.15
CA LYS A 53 -9.97 -6.98 1.68
C LYS A 53 -8.49 -6.68 1.91
N PHE A 54 -7.63 -7.57 1.41
CA PHE A 54 -6.17 -7.45 1.48
C PHE A 54 -5.68 -6.63 0.30
N ASP A 55 -6.14 -5.38 0.26
CA ASP A 55 -5.86 -4.46 -0.83
C ASP A 55 -4.62 -3.64 -0.48
N ALA A 56 -3.70 -3.51 -1.43
CA ALA A 56 -2.65 -2.49 -1.35
C ALA A 56 -3.29 -1.13 -1.67
N ARG A 57 -3.08 -0.14 -0.80
CA ARG A 57 -3.72 1.18 -0.91
C ARG A 57 -2.72 2.23 -1.35
N PHE A 58 -3.11 3.03 -2.32
CA PHE A 58 -2.36 4.16 -2.83
C PHE A 58 -2.93 5.45 -2.28
N TYR A 59 -2.06 6.26 -1.67
CA TYR A 59 -2.37 7.55 -1.12
C TYR A 59 -1.53 8.63 -1.79
N HIS A 60 -2.13 9.81 -1.97
CA HIS A 60 -1.40 10.99 -2.38
C HIS A 60 -0.66 11.60 -1.18
N LEU A 61 0.65 11.88 -1.33
CA LEU A 61 1.52 12.36 -0.25
C LEU A 61 1.04 13.71 0.32
N VAL A 62 0.70 14.64 -0.57
CA VAL A 62 0.23 15.99 -0.21
C VAL A 62 -1.20 16.00 0.35
N TYR A 63 -2.16 15.41 -0.38
CA TYR A 63 -3.58 15.51 -0.06
C TYR A 63 -4.07 14.49 0.98
N GLN A 64 -3.28 13.46 1.28
CA GLN A 64 -3.67 12.36 2.18
C GLN A 64 -4.93 11.60 1.71
N GLU A 65 -5.24 11.71 0.42
CA GLU A 65 -6.40 11.08 -0.20
C GLU A 65 -6.01 9.73 -0.82
N GLU A 66 -6.89 8.75 -0.66
CA GLU A 66 -6.75 7.46 -1.32
C GLU A 66 -7.28 7.57 -2.75
N PHE A 67 -6.43 7.31 -3.74
CA PHE A 67 -6.82 7.37 -5.16
C PHE A 67 -6.89 6.00 -5.82
N GLY A 68 -6.38 4.95 -5.17
CA GLY A 68 -6.30 3.64 -5.78
C GLY A 68 -6.20 2.50 -4.77
N ARG A 69 -6.82 1.36 -5.13
CA ARG A 69 -6.70 0.10 -4.42
C ARG A 69 -6.35 -1.01 -5.40
N VAL A 70 -5.29 -1.75 -5.08
CA VAL A 70 -4.87 -2.91 -5.86
C VAL A 70 -5.27 -4.16 -5.11
N LYS A 71 -6.27 -4.84 -5.67
CA LYS A 71 -6.80 -6.07 -5.12
C LYS A 71 -6.02 -7.26 -5.64
N GLY A 72 -6.01 -8.31 -4.82
CA GLY A 72 -5.77 -9.64 -5.33
C GLY A 72 -5.19 -10.59 -4.31
N HIS A 73 -4.46 -10.09 -3.32
CA HIS A 73 -3.89 -10.94 -2.28
C HIS A 73 -4.99 -11.68 -1.51
N PHE A 74 -4.78 -12.96 -1.24
CA PHE A 74 -5.72 -13.79 -0.47
C PHE A 74 -5.44 -13.78 1.04
N GLY A 75 -4.35 -13.13 1.47
CA GLY A 75 -3.97 -12.93 2.87
C GLY A 75 -3.36 -11.55 3.10
N PRO A 76 -3.07 -11.19 4.37
CA PRO A 76 -2.45 -9.92 4.72
C PRO A 76 -1.19 -9.62 3.90
N ILE A 77 -1.05 -8.35 3.50
CA ILE A 77 0.17 -7.90 2.81
C ILE A 77 1.20 -7.57 3.89
N ASN A 78 2.29 -8.32 3.91
CA ASN A 78 3.35 -8.18 4.92
C ASN A 78 4.47 -7.25 4.47
N SER A 79 4.69 -7.12 3.16
CA SER A 79 5.72 -6.24 2.62
C SER A 79 5.29 -5.59 1.33
N VAL A 80 5.63 -4.31 1.16
CA VAL A 80 5.45 -3.57 -0.08
C VAL A 80 6.75 -2.85 -0.42
N SER A 81 7.10 -2.80 -1.71
CA SER A 81 8.28 -2.08 -2.17
C SER A 81 8.04 -1.49 -3.55
N PHE A 82 8.48 -0.25 -3.75
CA PHE A 82 8.58 0.32 -5.09
C PHE A 82 9.85 -0.16 -5.78
N THR A 83 9.82 -0.16 -7.11
CA THR A 83 11.02 -0.30 -7.92
C THR A 83 11.80 1.03 -7.90
N SER A 84 13.12 0.98 -8.01
CA SER A 84 13.98 2.19 -7.97
C SER A 84 13.74 3.13 -9.14
N ASP A 85 13.24 2.61 -10.26
CA ASP A 85 12.84 3.39 -11.44
C ASP A 85 11.43 3.98 -11.32
N GLY A 86 10.66 3.61 -10.28
CA GLY A 86 9.30 4.10 -10.07
C GLY A 86 8.26 3.61 -11.08
N ASN A 87 8.62 2.69 -11.98
CA ASN A 87 7.74 2.13 -13.01
C ASN A 87 6.89 0.95 -12.52
N GLY A 88 7.05 0.54 -11.27
CA GLY A 88 6.26 -0.53 -10.70
C GLY A 88 6.43 -0.65 -9.20
N PHE A 89 5.75 -1.66 -8.66
CA PHE A 89 5.84 -2.02 -7.26
C PHE A 89 5.63 -3.53 -7.07
N ALA A 90 6.18 -4.04 -5.98
CA ALA A 90 6.06 -5.41 -5.53
C ALA A 90 5.28 -5.47 -4.22
N THR A 91 4.40 -6.45 -4.09
CA THR A 91 3.65 -6.73 -2.87
C THR A 91 3.83 -8.20 -2.48
N GLY A 92 4.22 -8.43 -1.22
CA GLY A 92 4.39 -9.76 -0.65
C GLY A 92 3.25 -10.07 0.31
N GLY A 93 2.46 -11.09 -0.01
CA GLY A 93 1.36 -11.56 0.84
C GLY A 93 1.79 -12.71 1.75
N GLU A 94 1.07 -12.88 2.85
CA GLU A 94 1.24 -14.02 3.76
C GLU A 94 0.90 -15.38 3.12
N GLU A 95 0.16 -15.34 2.01
CA GLU A 95 -0.14 -16.51 1.17
C GLU A 95 1.12 -17.16 0.54
N GLY A 96 2.31 -16.55 0.68
CA GLY A 96 3.56 -17.05 0.11
C GLY A 96 3.80 -16.63 -1.34
N TYR A 97 2.90 -15.80 -1.90
CA TYR A 97 3.04 -15.24 -3.24
C TYR A 97 3.51 -13.79 -3.20
N VAL A 98 4.42 -13.47 -4.11
CA VAL A 98 4.82 -12.10 -4.42
C VAL A 98 4.16 -11.69 -5.72
N ARG A 99 3.55 -10.51 -5.73
CA ARG A 99 2.91 -9.93 -6.91
C ARG A 99 3.69 -8.72 -7.36
N LEU A 100 4.05 -8.73 -8.63
CA LEU A 100 4.72 -7.62 -9.31
C LEU A 100 3.67 -6.90 -10.14
N HIS A 101 3.60 -5.59 -9.95
CA HIS A 101 2.72 -4.72 -10.70
C HIS A 101 3.59 -3.71 -11.44
N GLN A 102 3.45 -3.68 -12.75
CA GLN A 102 4.05 -2.67 -13.60
C GLN A 102 2.99 -1.60 -13.85
N PHE A 103 3.36 -0.34 -13.72
CA PHE A 103 2.49 0.75 -14.15
C PHE A 103 2.47 0.79 -15.68
N ASP A 104 1.29 1.04 -16.24
CA ASP A 104 1.17 1.32 -17.67
C ASP A 104 1.94 2.60 -18.03
N PRO A 105 2.48 2.70 -19.25
CA PRO A 105 3.17 3.90 -19.70
C PRO A 105 2.28 5.15 -19.66
N GLU A 106 0.95 5.00 -19.79
CA GLU A 106 -0.01 6.11 -19.63
C GLU A 106 -0.02 6.68 -18.20
N TYR A 107 0.34 5.87 -17.20
CA TYR A 107 0.54 6.36 -15.83
C TYR A 107 1.78 7.27 -15.72
N ALA A 108 2.75 7.14 -16.62
CA ALA A 108 3.92 8.03 -16.69
C ALA A 108 3.61 9.41 -17.29
N ASP A 109 2.51 9.53 -18.05
CA ASP A 109 2.07 10.76 -18.72
C ASP A 109 0.96 11.53 -17.98
N LEU A 110 0.43 11.00 -16.87
CA LEU A 110 -0.49 11.72 -16.00
C LEU A 110 0.27 12.81 -15.22
N ASP A 111 0.22 14.02 -15.79
CA ASP A 111 0.56 15.34 -15.21
C ASP A 111 -0.64 15.94 -14.45
#